data_AF-A0AAW3DH52-F1
#
_entry.id   AF-A0AAW3DH52-F1
#
_cell.length_a   1.000
_cell.length_b   1.000
_cell.length_c   1.000
_cell.angle_alpha   90.00
_cell.angle_beta   90.00
_cell.angle_gamma   90.00
#
_symmetry.space_group_name_H-M   'P 1'
#
loop_
_entity.id
_entity.type
_entity.pdbx_description
1 polymer ?
#
loop_
_entity_poly.entity_id
_entity_poly.type
_entity_poly.pdbx_seq_one_letter_code
_entity_poly.pdbx_strand_id
1 'polypeptide(L)'
;NHEISTVLQRQQHRVRYSESVEIGSVIFSRSGVAFMLEDTQDLLTTGEEQEEQFFTRIQKFINIHRNSFLVLSAALHGPEEWNAMFRIQRRFLGSNLRIIPVHNTAEAVKLMLTIAKVS
;
A
#
# COMPACT_ATOMS: atom_id res chain seq x y z
N ASN A 1 -4.47 9.63 -3.19
CA ASN A 1 -3.35 9.98 -2.28
C ASN A 1 -3.54 11.22 -1.38
N HIS A 2 -4.07 12.36 -1.84
CA HIS A 2 -4.26 13.56 -0.98
C HIS A 2 -5.36 13.46 0.11
N GLU A 3 -6.34 12.58 -0.06
CA GLU A 3 -7.48 12.47 0.87
C GLU A 3 -7.11 11.68 2.14
N ILE A 4 -6.45 10.52 1.99
CA ILE A 4 -5.95 9.70 3.11
C ILE A 4 -4.99 10.51 3.98
N SER A 5 -4.13 11.33 3.37
CA SER A 5 -3.20 12.20 4.11
C SER A 5 -3.90 13.27 4.92
N THR A 6 -4.93 13.89 4.35
CA THR A 6 -5.75 14.89 5.04
C THR A 6 -6.46 14.28 6.25
N VAL A 7 -6.98 13.06 6.13
CA VAL A 7 -7.68 12.38 7.24
C VAL A 7 -6.69 11.96 8.34
N LEU A 8 -5.55 11.37 7.99
CA LEU A 8 -4.55 10.91 8.96
C LEU A 8 -3.90 12.08 9.72
N GLN A 9 -3.67 13.22 9.06
CA GLN A 9 -3.16 14.43 9.72
C GLN A 9 -4.18 15.04 10.69
N ARG A 10 -5.47 15.07 10.31
CA ARG A 10 -6.56 15.53 11.19
C ARG A 10 -6.71 14.69 12.46
N GLN A 11 -6.28 13.43 12.42
CA GLN A 11 -6.30 12.51 13.56
C GLN A 11 -5.01 12.51 14.43
N GLN A 12 -4.15 13.54 14.30
CA GLN A 12 -2.95 13.77 15.12
C GLN A 12 -1.93 12.63 15.19
N HIS A 13 -1.93 11.70 14.23
CA HIS A 13 -0.87 10.69 14.17
C HIS A 13 0.36 11.32 13.49
N ARG A 14 1.57 11.14 14.06
CA ARG A 14 2.84 11.57 13.44
C ARG A 14 3.10 10.71 12.21
N VAL A 15 2.46 11.07 11.10
CA VAL A 15 2.63 10.42 9.82
C VAL A 15 3.65 11.24 9.01
N ARG A 16 4.74 10.59 8.61
CA ARG A 16 5.67 11.16 7.63
C ARG A 16 5.26 10.68 6.24
N TYR A 17 4.95 11.62 5.37
CA TYR A 17 4.81 11.40 3.93
C TYR A 17 6.14 11.74 3.30
N SER A 18 6.75 10.77 2.62
CA SER A 18 8.05 10.96 2.00
C SER A 18 7.89 11.03 0.48
N GLU A 19 7.95 12.24 -0.09
CA GLU A 19 8.16 12.42 -1.53
C GLU A 19 9.56 11.92 -1.96
N SER A 20 10.46 11.65 -1.00
CA SER A 20 11.86 11.31 -1.24
C SER A 20 12.21 9.83 -1.03
N VAL A 21 11.27 8.97 -0.61
CA VAL A 21 11.55 7.53 -0.41
C VAL A 21 10.72 6.63 -1.31
N GLU A 22 9.40 6.82 -1.45
CA GLU A 22 8.57 6.35 -2.57
C GLU A 22 7.18 7.03 -2.53
N ILE A 23 6.71 7.54 -3.68
CA ILE A 23 5.38 8.15 -3.84
C ILE A 23 4.30 7.16 -3.39
N GLY A 24 3.30 7.61 -2.63
CA GLY A 24 2.19 6.78 -2.15
C GLY A 24 2.47 6.03 -0.83
N SER A 25 3.63 6.24 -0.20
CA SER A 25 3.98 5.59 1.06
C SER A 25 3.56 6.39 2.31
N VAL A 26 3.16 5.67 3.36
CA VAL A 26 2.74 6.19 4.65
C VAL A 26 3.47 5.46 5.76
N ILE A 27 4.25 6.19 6.58
CA ILE A 27 5.08 5.59 7.62
C ILE A 27 4.61 6.06 9.00
N PHE A 28 4.33 5.10 9.88
CA PHE A 28 4.03 5.32 11.29
C PHE A 28 5.32 5.21 12.11
N SER A 29 5.98 6.34 12.36
CA SER A 29 7.32 6.34 12.96
C SER A 29 7.40 5.70 14.36
N ARG A 30 6.29 5.66 15.11
CA ARG A 30 6.25 5.06 16.46
C ARG A 30 6.24 3.53 16.44
N SER A 31 5.57 2.92 15.46
CA SER A 31 5.47 1.46 15.33
C SER A 31 6.40 0.88 14.25
N GLY A 32 7.04 1.74 13.45
CA GLY A 32 7.91 1.31 12.36
C GLY A 32 7.16 0.63 11.20
N VAL A 33 5.83 0.69 11.20
CA VAL A 33 4.98 0.15 10.13
C VAL A 33 4.98 1.12 8.94
N ALA A 34 5.10 0.56 7.74
CA ALA A 34 4.97 1.29 6.49
C ALA A 34 3.86 0.71 5.62
N PHE A 35 3.11 1.60 4.98
CA PHE A 35 2.07 1.27 4.01
C PHE A 35 2.41 1.87 2.66
N MET A 36 2.19 1.14 1.58
CA MET A 36 2.20 1.63 0.20
C MET A 36 0.75 1.59 -0.31
N LEU A 37 0.20 2.73 -0.71
CA LEU A 37 -1.18 2.87 -1.15
C LEU A 37 -1.24 2.89 -2.68
N GLU A 38 -1.96 1.96 -3.28
CA GLU A 38 -2.06 1.82 -4.74
C GLU A 38 -3.51 1.50 -5.14
N ASP A 39 -3.94 1.97 -6.30
CA ASP A 39 -5.23 1.61 -6.89
C ASP A 39 -5.04 0.38 -7.77
N THR A 40 -5.90 -0.63 -7.59
CA THR A 40 -5.83 -1.84 -8.40
C THR A 40 -6.11 -1.55 -9.88
N GLN A 41 -6.93 -0.54 -10.18
CA GLN A 41 -7.25 -0.14 -11.55
C GLN A 41 -6.02 0.44 -12.27
N ASP A 42 -5.13 1.13 -11.54
CA ASP A 42 -3.88 1.62 -12.12
C ASP A 42 -3.01 0.45 -12.59
N LEU A 43 -3.01 -0.68 -11.85
CA LEU A 43 -2.29 -1.90 -12.26
C LEU A 43 -2.95 -2.61 -13.45
N LEU A 44 -4.29 -2.63 -13.51
CA LEU A 44 -5.04 -3.31 -14.56
C LEU A 44 -4.99 -2.56 -15.90
N THR A 45 -4.86 -1.23 -15.86
CA THR A 45 -4.87 -0.38 -17.07
C THR A 45 -3.48 -0.11 -17.64
N THR A 46 -2.43 -0.49 -16.92
CA THR A 46 -1.03 -0.32 -17.35
C THR A 46 -0.52 -1.44 -18.25
N GLY A 47 0.38 -1.08 -19.19
CA GLY A 47 1.12 -2.03 -20.01
C GLY A 47 2.27 -2.70 -19.24
N GLU A 48 2.92 -3.70 -19.86
CA GLU A 48 3.97 -4.54 -19.24
C GLU A 48 5.11 -3.72 -18.62
N GLU A 49 5.57 -2.66 -19.29
CA GLU A 49 6.66 -1.80 -18.79
C GLU A 49 6.29 -1.07 -17.49
N GLN A 50 5.05 -0.62 -17.38
CA GLN A 50 4.55 0.09 -16.20
C GLN A 50 4.30 -0.88 -15.04
N GLU A 51 3.86 -2.10 -15.36
CA GLU A 51 3.76 -3.16 -14.36
C GLU A 51 5.13 -3.54 -13.78
N GLU A 52 6.18 -3.66 -14.61
CA GLU A 52 7.52 -3.95 -14.08
C GLU A 52 8.07 -2.78 -13.24
N GLN A 53 7.75 -1.54 -13.61
CA GLN A 53 8.06 -0.37 -12.77
C GLN A 53 7.34 -0.44 -11.42
N PHE A 54 6.08 -0.88 -11.42
CA PHE A 54 5.30 -1.09 -10.20
C PHE A 54 5.92 -2.17 -9.30
N PHE A 55 6.31 -3.32 -9.85
CA PHE A 55 7.01 -4.35 -9.07
C PHE A 55 8.38 -3.87 -8.56
N THR A 56 9.10 -3.08 -9.35
CA THR A 56 10.36 -2.48 -8.91
C THR A 56 10.16 -1.55 -7.71
N ARG A 57 9.07 -0.78 -7.68
CA ARG A 57 8.68 0.07 -6.55
C ARG A 57 8.36 -0.76 -5.30
N ILE A 58 7.52 -1.79 -5.43
CA ILE A 58 7.23 -2.72 -4.33
C ILE A 58 8.53 -3.32 -3.77
N GLN A 59 9.44 -3.79 -4.64
CA GLN A 59 10.69 -4.40 -4.20
C GLN A 59 11.57 -3.43 -3.41
N LYS A 60 11.69 -2.17 -3.86
CA LYS A 60 12.41 -1.12 -3.13
C LYS A 60 11.75 -0.83 -1.79
N PHE A 61 10.42 -0.69 -1.77
CA PHE A 61 9.66 -0.44 -0.57
C PHE A 61 9.87 -1.51 0.50
N ILE A 62 9.76 -2.80 0.15
CA ILE A 62 9.93 -3.89 1.13
C ILE A 62 11.37 -4.11 1.58
N ASN A 63 12.36 -3.72 0.76
CA ASN A 63 13.78 -3.74 1.14
C ASN A 63 14.10 -2.67 2.20
N ILE A 64 13.40 -1.54 2.18
CA ILE A 64 13.57 -0.45 3.14
C ILE A 64 12.76 -0.74 4.42
N HIS A 65 11.56 -1.28 4.27
CA HIS A 65 10.60 -1.44 5.37
C HIS A 65 10.36 -2.90 5.74
N ARG A 66 10.85 -3.32 6.91
CA ARG A 66 10.64 -4.69 7.44
C ARG A 66 9.18 -5.00 7.72
N ASN A 67 8.43 -4.05 8.26
CA ASN A 67 7.01 -4.19 8.60
C ASN A 67 6.16 -3.47 7.55
N SER A 68 6.11 -4.04 6.35
CA SER A 68 5.52 -3.43 5.15
C SER A 68 4.15 -4.02 4.82
N PHE A 69 3.26 -3.15 4.34
CA PHE A 69 1.94 -3.50 3.84
C PHE A 69 1.66 -2.78 2.53
N LEU A 70 1.18 -3.49 1.52
CA LEU A 70 0.62 -2.92 0.31
C LEU A 70 -0.90 -2.87 0.45
N VAL A 71 -1.47 -1.68 0.39
CA VAL A 71 -2.90 -1.44 0.47
C VAL A 71 -3.41 -1.26 -0.95
N LEU A 72 -4.21 -2.20 -1.41
CA LEU A 72 -4.78 -2.21 -2.76
C LEU A 72 -6.24 -1.78 -2.71
N SER A 73 -6.51 -0.59 -3.22
CA SER A 73 -7.86 -0.06 -3.31
C SER A 73 -8.56 -0.56 -4.58
N ALA A 74 -9.81 -0.99 -4.47
CA ALA A 74 -10.70 -1.18 -5.61
C ALA A 74 -12.16 -1.07 -5.16
N ALA A 75 -13.02 -0.47 -5.97
CA ALA A 75 -14.46 -0.37 -5.66
C ALA A 75 -15.13 -1.76 -5.52
N LEU A 76 -14.63 -2.76 -6.25
CA LEU A 76 -15.03 -4.16 -6.17
C LEU A 76 -13.78 -5.04 -6.33
N HIS A 77 -13.75 -6.18 -5.65
CA HIS A 77 -12.71 -7.21 -5.87
C HIS A 77 -13.28 -8.33 -6.73
N GLY A 78 -13.32 -8.09 -8.04
CA GLY A 78 -13.71 -9.06 -9.05
C GLY A 78 -12.54 -9.94 -9.49
N PRO A 79 -12.77 -10.82 -10.47
CA PRO A 79 -11.75 -11.76 -10.96
C PRO A 79 -10.46 -11.06 -11.42
N GLU A 80 -10.55 -9.86 -12.00
CA GLU A 80 -9.40 -9.10 -12.47
C GLU A 80 -8.55 -8.59 -11.30
N GLU A 81 -9.19 -8.00 -10.28
CA GLU A 81 -8.50 -7.55 -9.07
C GLU A 81 -7.90 -8.72 -8.29
N TRP A 82 -8.60 -9.86 -8.23
CA TRP A 82 -8.04 -11.08 -7.63
C TRP A 82 -6.86 -11.62 -8.41
N ASN A 83 -6.91 -11.59 -9.74
CA ASN A 83 -5.78 -12.01 -10.57
C ASN A 83 -4.58 -11.07 -10.40
N ALA A 84 -4.80 -9.75 -10.34
CA ALA A 84 -3.79 -8.76 -10.00
C ALA A 84 -3.11 -9.05 -8.65
N MET A 85 -3.91 -9.25 -7.60
CA MET A 85 -3.41 -9.63 -6.27
C MET A 85 -2.61 -10.94 -6.31
N PHE A 86 -3.11 -11.96 -7.01
CA PHE A 86 -2.44 -13.25 -7.16
C PHE A 86 -1.07 -13.10 -7.86
N ARG A 87 -0.98 -12.27 -8.90
CA ARG A 87 0.28 -11.97 -9.60
C ARG A 87 1.29 -11.32 -8.67
N ILE A 88 0.87 -10.34 -7.86
CA ILE A 88 1.71 -9.69 -6.85
C ILE A 88 2.17 -10.72 -5.80
N GLN A 89 1.25 -11.49 -5.22
CA GLN A 89 1.57 -12.51 -4.22
C GLN A 89 2.57 -13.54 -4.75
N ARG A 90 2.40 -14.01 -5.99
CA ARG A 90 3.32 -14.95 -6.63
C ARG A 90 4.68 -14.33 -6.87
N ARG A 91 4.76 -13.07 -7.31
CA ARG A 91 6.03 -12.35 -7.56
C ARG A 91 6.85 -12.16 -6.28
N PHE A 92 6.16 -11.91 -5.17
CA PHE A 92 6.77 -11.60 -3.86
C PHE A 92 6.61 -12.72 -2.83
N LEU A 93 6.39 -13.95 -3.29
CA LEU A 93 6.19 -15.10 -2.42
C LEU A 93 7.44 -15.32 -1.53
N GLY A 94 7.23 -15.46 -0.22
CA GLY A 94 8.31 -15.61 0.75
C GLY A 94 9.00 -14.31 1.17
N SER A 95 8.60 -13.16 0.61
CA SER A 95 9.02 -11.85 1.11
C SER A 95 8.20 -11.42 2.35
N ASN A 96 8.55 -10.26 2.91
CA ASN A 96 7.82 -9.63 4.01
C ASN A 96 6.59 -8.80 3.56
N LEU A 97 6.24 -8.81 2.27
CA LEU A 97 5.09 -8.08 1.74
C LEU A 97 3.78 -8.69 2.24
N ARG A 98 2.92 -7.87 2.88
CA ARG A 98 1.53 -8.22 3.18
C ARG A 98 0.57 -7.34 2.40
N ILE A 99 -0.42 -7.94 1.75
CA ILE A 99 -1.40 -7.24 0.94
C ILE A 99 -2.68 -7.04 1.75
N ILE A 100 -3.25 -5.84 1.70
CA ILE A 100 -4.51 -5.46 2.33
C ILE A 100 -5.45 -4.95 1.23
N PRO A 101 -6.43 -5.75 0.79
CA PRO A 101 -7.48 -5.24 -0.10
C PRO A 101 -8.40 -4.28 0.68
N VAL A 102 -8.77 -3.16 0.07
CA VAL A 102 -9.68 -2.17 0.66
C VAL A 102 -10.66 -1.65 -0.39
N HIS A 103 -11.88 -1.32 0.05
CA HIS A 103 -12.92 -0.81 -0.84
C HIS A 103 -12.97 0.71 -0.94
N ASN A 104 -12.43 1.42 0.06
CA ASN A 104 -12.45 2.88 0.10
C ASN A 104 -11.42 3.45 1.09
N THR A 105 -11.24 4.78 1.00
CA THR A 105 -10.36 5.58 1.87
C THR A 105 -10.65 5.39 3.37
N ALA A 106 -11.92 5.32 3.78
CA ALA A 106 -12.27 5.24 5.20
C ALA A 106 -11.86 3.90 5.82
N GLU A 107 -12.08 2.80 5.08
CA GLU A 107 -11.61 1.46 5.44
C GLU A 107 -10.08 1.40 5.51
N ALA A 108 -9.39 1.94 4.49
CA ALA A 108 -7.93 1.99 4.45
C ALA A 108 -7.35 2.68 5.69
N VAL A 109 -7.86 3.88 6.02
CA VAL A 109 -7.42 4.62 7.21
C VAL A 109 -7.67 3.83 8.49
N LYS A 110 -8.87 3.25 8.65
CA LYS A 110 -9.21 2.46 9.85
C LYS A 110 -8.26 1.27 10.03
N LEU A 111 -7.97 0.54 8.95
CA LEU A 111 -7.05 -0.61 8.99
C LEU A 111 -5.62 -0.18 9.28
N MET A 112 -5.13 0.86 8.62
CA MET A 112 -3.78 1.39 8.85
C MET A 112 -3.58 1.80 10.31
N LEU A 113 -4.53 2.52 10.91
CA LEU A 113 -4.47 2.91 12.31
C LEU A 113 -4.52 1.70 13.26
N THR A 114 -5.38 0.74 12.96
CA THR A 114 -5.52 -0.47 13.77
C THR A 114 -4.21 -1.25 13.78
N ILE A 115 -3.64 -1.51 12.60
CA ILE A 115 -2.36 -2.21 12.44
C ILE A 115 -1.24 -1.43 13.12
N ALA A 116 -1.14 -0.12 12.90
CA ALA A 116 -0.11 0.71 13.50
C ALA A 116 -0.19 0.75 15.04
N LYS A 117 -1.37 0.51 15.62
CA LYS A 117 -1.58 0.46 17.08
C LYS A 117 -1.23 -0.89 17.70
N VAL A 118 -1.40 -1.98 16.96
CA VAL A 118 -1.16 -3.35 17.47
C VAL A 118 0.20 -3.93 17.07
N SER A 119 0.96 -3.21 16.24
CA SER A 119 2.34 -3.56 15.82
C SER A 119 3.39 -3.05 16.78
#